data_AF-Q2YCT9-F1
#
_entry.id   AF-Q2YCT9-F1
#
_cell.length_a   1.000
_cell.length_b   1.000
_cell.length_c   1.000
_cell.angle_alpha   90.00
_cell.angle_beta   90.00
_cell.angle_gamma   90.00
#
_symmetry.space_group_name_H-M   'P 1'
#
loop_
_entity.id
_entity.type
_entity.pdbx_description
1 polymer ?
#
loop_
_entity_poly.entity_id
_entity_poly.type
_entity_poly.pdbx_seq_one_letter_code
_entity_poly.pdbx_strand_id
1 'polypeptide(L)' 'MKGNGFKAIYLKAGIDSATSHSGRCSFITNLASKGVGVRVSMSLAGHQSIAAAQLYIDVNDDMTPKAVNLV' A
#
# COMPACT_ATOMS: atom_id res chain seq x y z
N MET A 1 -25.29 -14.06 7.11
CA MET A 1 -24.77 -13.55 5.82
C MET A 1 -23.28 -13.29 5.98
N LYS A 2 -22.40 -14.18 5.49
CA LYS A 2 -20.94 -14.12 5.74
C LYS A 2 -20.20 -14.01 4.40
N GLY A 3 -19.38 -12.97 4.26
CA GLY A 3 -18.38 -12.76 3.20
C GLY A 3 -18.91 -12.12 1.92
N ASN A 4 -18.57 -10.85 1.64
CA ASN A 4 -18.40 -10.24 0.29
C ASN A 4 -18.23 -8.69 0.27
N GLY A 5 -17.72 -8.05 1.34
CA GLY A 5 -17.67 -6.58 1.43
C GLY A 5 -16.84 -5.89 0.32
N PHE A 6 -15.57 -6.23 0.18
CA PHE A 6 -14.67 -5.50 -0.74
C PHE A 6 -14.71 -5.99 -2.19
N LYS A 7 -14.86 -7.29 -2.43
CA LYS A 7 -14.94 -7.84 -3.79
C LYS A 7 -16.12 -7.24 -4.58
N ALA A 8 -17.28 -7.07 -3.92
CA ALA A 8 -18.44 -6.45 -4.54
C ALA A 8 -18.23 -4.95 -4.84
N ILE A 9 -17.50 -4.24 -3.99
CA ILE A 9 -17.13 -2.83 -4.23
C ILE A 9 -16.18 -2.73 -5.44
N TYR A 10 -15.17 -3.58 -5.51
CA TYR A 10 -14.24 -3.61 -6.64
C TYR A 10 -14.93 -3.92 -7.96
N LEU A 11 -15.82 -4.94 -7.97
CA LEU A 11 -16.59 -5.28 -9.16
C LEU A 11 -17.49 -4.11 -9.61
N LYS A 12 -18.16 -3.43 -8.66
CA LYS A 12 -18.97 -2.24 -8.97
C LYS A 12 -18.14 -1.07 -9.48
N ALA A 13 -16.87 -0.98 -9.10
CA ALA A 13 -15.92 0.02 -9.59
C ALA A 13 -15.25 -0.38 -10.93
N GLY A 14 -15.62 -1.53 -11.52
CA GLY A 14 -15.01 -2.02 -12.76
C GLY A 14 -13.60 -2.58 -12.59
N ILE A 15 -13.19 -2.92 -11.36
CA ILE A 15 -11.88 -3.50 -11.07
C ILE A 15 -12.06 -5.02 -10.93
N ASP A 16 -11.73 -5.74 -11.99
CA ASP A 16 -11.83 -7.20 -12.00
C ASP A 16 -10.76 -7.86 -11.14
N SER A 17 -11.13 -8.99 -10.54
CA SER A 17 -10.25 -9.85 -9.72
C SER A 17 -9.61 -9.20 -8.48
N ALA A 18 -9.97 -7.96 -8.14
CA ALA A 18 -9.46 -7.32 -6.94
C ALA A 18 -10.14 -7.84 -5.67
N THR A 19 -9.33 -7.95 -4.62
CA THR A 19 -9.74 -8.41 -3.29
C THR A 19 -9.25 -7.44 -2.22
N SER A 20 -9.67 -7.64 -0.97
CA SER A 20 -9.14 -6.89 0.17
C SER A 20 -7.61 -6.92 0.25
N HIS A 21 -6.98 -8.02 -0.18
CA HIS A 21 -5.53 -8.14 -0.21
C HIS A 21 -4.92 -7.21 -1.27
N SER A 22 -5.48 -7.19 -2.48
CA SER A 22 -5.06 -6.29 -3.57
C SER A 22 -5.19 -4.82 -3.16
N GLY A 23 -6.29 -4.46 -2.48
CA GLY A 23 -6.51 -3.12 -1.94
C GLY A 23 -5.49 -2.71 -0.89
N ARG A 24 -5.19 -3.60 0.05
CA ARG A 24 -4.20 -3.36 1.10
C ARG A 24 -2.79 -3.20 0.53
N CYS A 25 -2.42 -4.02 -0.45
CA CYS A 25 -1.16 -3.89 -1.18
C CYS A 25 -1.05 -2.50 -1.82
N SER A 26 -2.06 -2.13 -2.63
CA SER A 26 -2.09 -0.82 -3.31
C SER A 26 -2.04 0.36 -2.33
N PHE A 27 -2.70 0.24 -1.17
CA PHE A 27 -2.69 1.25 -0.12
C PHE A 27 -1.29 1.47 0.45
N ILE A 28 -0.57 0.40 0.80
CA ILE A 28 0.79 0.49 1.36
C ILE A 28 1.76 1.04 0.31
N THR A 29 1.71 0.54 -0.92
CA THR A 29 2.56 1.01 -2.02
C THR A 29 2.37 2.51 -2.26
N ASN A 30 1.13 3.01 -2.28
CA ASN A 30 0.86 4.43 -2.49
C ASN A 30 1.42 5.31 -1.35
N LEU A 31 1.36 4.86 -0.09
CA LEU A 31 1.99 5.56 1.02
C LEU A 31 3.51 5.60 0.88
N ALA A 32 4.13 4.47 0.52
CA ALA A 32 5.57 4.39 0.28
C ALA A 32 6.01 5.33 -0.86
N SER A 33 5.27 5.36 -1.98
CA SER A 33 5.55 6.26 -3.10
C SER A 33 5.46 7.75 -2.75
N LYS A 34 4.71 8.09 -1.69
CA LYS A 34 4.60 9.46 -1.15
C LYS A 34 5.67 9.79 -0.11
N GLY A 35 6.63 8.90 0.12
CA GLY A 35 7.69 9.08 1.11
C GLY A 35 7.23 8.86 2.55
N VAL A 36 6.07 8.23 2.77
CA VAL A 36 5.61 7.91 4.13
C VAL A 36 6.47 6.78 4.70
N GLY A 37 7.05 6.99 5.88
CA GLY A 37 7.94 6.03 6.51
C GLY A 37 7.30 4.67 6.76
N VAL A 38 8.10 3.60 6.59
CA VAL A 38 7.67 2.19 6.70
C VAL A 38 6.85 1.88 7.95
N ARG A 39 7.27 2.39 9.12
CA ARG A 39 6.60 2.13 10.40
C ARG A 39 5.18 2.72 10.45
N VAL A 40 4.97 3.89 9.85
CA VAL A 40 3.66 4.54 9.77
C VAL A 40 2.75 3.74 8.84
N SER A 41 3.22 3.44 7.63
CA SER A 41 2.49 2.65 6.63
C SER A 41 2.09 1.27 7.18
N MET A 42 2.97 0.64 7.96
CA MET A 42 2.68 -0.62 8.64
C MET A 42 1.63 -0.54 9.73
N SER A 43 1.72 0.47 10.59
CA SER A 43 0.74 0.68 11.66
C SER A 43 -0.66 0.86 11.08
N LEU A 44 -0.78 1.65 10.00
CA LEU A 44 -2.03 1.84 9.27
C LEU A 44 -2.55 0.56 8.62
N ALA A 45 -1.66 -0.30 8.14
CA ALA A 45 -2.02 -1.57 7.51
C ALA A 45 -2.29 -2.70 8.52
N GLY A 46 -1.97 -2.53 9.81
CA GLY A 46 -2.04 -3.60 10.81
C GLY A 46 -1.00 -4.71 10.62
N HIS A 47 0.18 -4.40 10.07
CA HIS A 47 1.27 -5.36 9.95
C HIS A 47 1.98 -5.58 11.31
N GLN A 48 2.11 -6.85 11.72
CA GLN A 48 2.87 -7.24 12.92
C GLN A 48 4.38 -7.35 12.66
N SER A 49 4.80 -7.48 11.40
CA SER A 49 6.20 -7.68 11.01
C SER A 49 6.64 -6.71 9.91
N ILE A 50 7.83 -6.11 10.09
CA ILE A 50 8.44 -5.19 9.13
C ILE A 50 8.80 -5.91 7.83
N ALA A 51 9.29 -7.15 7.92
CA ALA A 51 9.66 -7.94 6.75
C ALA A 51 8.49 -8.10 5.76
N ALA A 52 7.27 -8.27 6.26
CA ALA A 52 6.08 -8.37 5.42
C ALA A 52 5.72 -7.06 4.72
N ALA A 53 6.12 -5.90 5.27
CA ALA A 53 5.85 -4.59 4.71
C ALA A 53 6.94 -4.13 3.73
N GLN A 54 8.18 -4.59 3.91
CA GLN A 54 9.31 -4.26 3.04
C GLN A 54 9.09 -4.69 1.59
N LEU A 55 8.34 -5.77 1.35
CA LEU A 55 7.97 -6.22 0.00
C LEU A 55 7.22 -5.15 -0.83
N TYR A 56 6.69 -4.11 -0.19
CA TYR A 56 5.90 -3.06 -0.84
C TYR A 56 6.61 -1.70 -0.87
N ILE A 57 7.87 -1.65 -0.40
CA ILE A 57 8.66 -0.41 -0.33
C ILE A 57 9.81 -0.58 -1.29
N ASP A 58 9.58 -0.13 -2.53
CA ASP A 58 10.60 -0.06 -3.54
C ASP A 58 11.13 1.38 -3.66
N VAL A 59 12.42 1.52 -3.91
CA VAL A 59 13.03 2.82 -4.24
C VAL A 59 12.73 3.09 -5.71
N ASN A 60 12.17 4.26 -6.02
CA ASN A 60 12.02 4.69 -7.40
C ASN A 60 12.92 5.90 -7.71
N ASP A 61 13.19 6.10 -9.00
CA ASP A 61 14.13 7.11 -9.48
C ASP A 61 13.70 8.54 -9.13
N ASP A 62 12.42 8.78 -8.86
CA ASP A 62 11.90 10.07 -8.45
C ASP A 62 12.11 10.37 -6.96
N MET A 63 12.29 9.34 -6.12
CA MET A 63 12.41 9.50 -4.66
C MET A 63 13.76 10.11 -4.27
N THR A 64 14.84 9.63 -4.86
CA THR A 64 16.22 10.06 -4.54
C THR A 64 16.43 11.57 -4.76
N PRO A 65 16.11 12.17 -5.92
CA PRO A 65 16.31 13.60 -6.13
C PRO A 65 15.39 14.44 -5.24
N LYS A 66 14.15 14.01 -4.98
CA LYS A 66 13.25 14.68 -4.04
C LYS A 66 13.80 14.68 -2.63
N ALA A 67 14.38 13.57 -2.17
CA ALA A 67 14.95 13.44 -0.83
C ALA A 67 16.18 14.35 -0.64
N VAL A 68 17.05 14.46 -1.65
CA VAL A 68 18.21 15.35 -1.59
C VAL A 68 17.80 16.82 -1.53
N ASN A 69 16.76 17.22 -2.26
CA ASN A 69 16.26 18.62 -2.26
C ASN A 69 15.58 19.06 -0.95
N LEU A 70 15.50 18.21 0.09
CA LEU A 70 14.90 18.56 1.39
C LEU A 70 15.92 19.08 2.42
N VAL A 71 17.22 19.03 2.12
CA VAL A 71 18.32 19.50 2.97
C VAL A 71 19.15 20.56 2.24
#